data_AF-A0A6N3EMU9-F1
#
_entry.id   AF-A0A6N3EMU9-F1
#
_cell.length_a   1.000
_cell.length_b   1.000
_cell.length_c   1.000
_cell.angle_alpha   90.00
_cell.angle_beta   90.00
_cell.angle_gamma   90.00
#
_symmetry.space_group_name_H-M   'P 1'
#
loop_
_entity.id
_entity.type
_entity.pdbx_description
1 polymer ?
#
loop_
_entity_poly.entity_id
_entity_poly.type
_entity_poly.pdbx_seq_one_letter_code
_entity_poly.pdbx_strand_id
1 'polypeptide(L)'
;MTNDLASTAAQSLNRDPMVGLRLARVDGFEPAVALGTDELPAYLRRFTMLFADDATMRRGGIGRVTRAVNVQGEAVALKQLILPTRDEFDDDVAHEALVTKFKAAFREEYECHRALSGLKGFPRLYGWGEVDGVPAIVMEWVEGETLARLHSRLAVDDAGRLSPLVAARLGRDLFDLLCRMSLVGEGFVHRDISPANIMVRTARLPLDRQLAEGTFDLCLIDFGSSLALEPASAVAGTGGKASFTERYATLRRATVAYAPPEMLTDDIPDLRALRMSPAIDVYAAASTVYELIAGVAPYEVAPGASGTSGSRKKTRDIASPYRLKMDTLPDYPVGAHAPGCNLTQLLRREPDVALAAAEQAQQLGLDPNSEDLRDALAFVDAQLFDVVMACLSCHQEDRPEPAAVEAALSAFCDHYAQNVARSLRAEPLMPCPMEVSGHTARRAVMAGATAVCGVLWAAVVVSAVLLASGAHVALVVGPLMWSGKLPAMIAALALAPPGMVGVAAGALARDRRAGFLQGVLALSACEVPALAALACAVFSQHAVAGGLVAAIIATYALTWFLLAMGFAFELPVASARRAKIPMATPLAGGAAAARAFGGPAEVPDAISATKEG
;
A
#
# COMPACT_ATOMS: atom_id res chain seq x y z
N MET A 1 -18.43 30.80 -32.47
CA MET A 1 -17.51 29.70 -32.84
C MET A 1 -17.85 28.50 -31.96
N THR A 2 -18.92 27.79 -32.30
CA THR A 2 -19.58 26.80 -31.40
C THR A 2 -19.89 25.48 -32.10
N ASN A 3 -19.34 25.25 -33.31
CA ASN A 3 -19.69 24.08 -34.12
C ASN A 3 -18.60 23.00 -34.23
N ASP A 4 -17.39 23.20 -33.67
CA ASP A 4 -16.30 22.22 -33.83
C ASP A 4 -16.23 21.14 -32.74
N LEU A 5 -16.84 21.35 -31.57
CA LEU A 5 -16.79 20.36 -30.47
C LEU A 5 -17.83 19.24 -30.59
N ALA A 6 -18.94 19.48 -31.29
CA ALA A 6 -19.93 18.44 -31.58
C ALA A 6 -19.47 17.50 -32.70
N SER A 7 -18.59 17.96 -33.60
CA SER A 7 -18.09 17.19 -34.74
C SER A 7 -17.13 16.07 -34.31
N THR A 8 -16.27 16.31 -33.32
CA THR A 8 -15.28 15.31 -32.87
C THR A 8 -15.94 14.18 -32.06
N ALA A 9 -16.97 14.49 -31.26
CA ALA A 9 -17.74 13.49 -30.52
C ALA A 9 -18.70 12.70 -31.44
N ALA A 10 -19.21 13.31 -32.51
CA ALA A 10 -20.05 12.61 -33.49
C ALA A 10 -19.24 11.73 -34.47
N GLN A 11 -17.98 12.10 -34.77
CA GLN A 11 -17.11 11.32 -35.67
C GLN A 11 -16.59 10.01 -35.05
N SER A 12 -16.57 9.87 -33.71
CA SER A 12 -16.17 8.61 -33.07
C SER A 12 -17.30 7.57 -33.03
N LEU A 13 -18.55 7.95 -33.31
CA LEU A 13 -19.73 7.08 -33.20
C LEU A 13 -20.14 6.42 -34.53
N ASN A 14 -19.43 6.71 -35.64
CA ASN A 14 -19.82 6.25 -36.98
C ASN A 14 -18.73 5.44 -37.72
N ARG A 15 -17.69 4.98 -37.00
CA ARG A 15 -16.82 3.90 -37.48
C ARG A 15 -17.29 2.61 -36.84
N ASP A 16 -17.48 1.59 -37.66
CA ASP A 16 -17.68 0.23 -37.18
C ASP A 16 -16.51 -0.10 -36.21
N PRO A 17 -16.77 -0.38 -34.93
CA PRO A 17 -15.74 -0.48 -33.88
C PRO A 17 -14.69 -1.56 -34.15
N MET A 18 -14.89 -2.39 -35.16
CA MET A 18 -13.99 -3.45 -35.60
C MET A 18 -13.03 -3.06 -36.73
N VAL A 19 -13.25 -1.95 -37.43
CA VAL A 19 -12.43 -1.55 -38.59
C VAL A 19 -11.07 -1.04 -38.13
N GLY A 20 -10.01 -1.78 -38.48
CA GLY A 20 -8.62 -1.43 -38.14
C GLY A 20 -8.06 -2.16 -36.91
N LEU A 21 -8.84 -3.04 -36.27
CA LEU A 21 -8.36 -3.86 -35.14
C LEU A 21 -7.58 -5.08 -35.64
N ARG A 22 -6.48 -5.39 -34.95
CA ARG A 22 -5.67 -6.59 -35.18
C ARG A 22 -6.23 -7.76 -34.37
N LEU A 23 -6.43 -8.91 -35.01
CA LEU A 23 -6.74 -10.14 -34.28
C LEU A 23 -5.51 -10.61 -33.50
N ALA A 24 -5.65 -10.71 -32.18
CA ALA A 24 -4.66 -11.26 -31.25
C ALA A 24 -5.22 -12.53 -30.62
N ARG A 25 -4.61 -13.67 -30.93
CA ARG A 25 -4.91 -14.96 -30.32
C ARG A 25 -3.97 -15.18 -29.13
N VAL A 26 -4.54 -15.43 -27.96
CA VAL A 26 -3.79 -15.72 -26.73
C VAL A 26 -3.66 -17.23 -26.58
N ASP A 27 -2.53 -17.76 -27.00
CA ASP A 27 -2.20 -19.18 -26.91
C ASP A 27 -1.76 -19.55 -25.50
N GLY A 28 -2.04 -20.79 -25.10
CA GLY A 28 -1.68 -21.29 -23.76
C GLY A 28 -2.33 -20.54 -22.60
N PHE A 29 -3.55 -19.99 -22.80
CA PHE A 29 -4.18 -19.12 -21.81
C PHE A 29 -4.44 -19.82 -20.46
N GLU A 30 -3.81 -19.30 -19.41
CA GLU A 30 -3.95 -19.69 -18.01
C GLU A 30 -4.87 -18.69 -17.29
N PRO A 31 -6.05 -19.09 -16.80
CA PRO A 31 -6.90 -18.22 -16.00
C PRO A 31 -6.22 -17.76 -14.71
N ALA A 32 -6.42 -16.49 -14.34
CA ALA A 32 -5.87 -15.93 -13.10
C ALA A 32 -6.60 -16.44 -11.84
N VAL A 33 -7.81 -16.99 -12.00
CA VAL A 33 -8.65 -17.51 -10.91
C VAL A 33 -8.91 -18.99 -11.11
N ALA A 34 -9.09 -19.73 -10.01
CA ALA A 34 -9.54 -21.12 -10.06
C ALA A 34 -10.99 -21.17 -10.55
N LEU A 35 -11.25 -21.98 -11.57
CA LEU A 35 -12.57 -22.14 -12.20
C LEU A 35 -13.00 -23.60 -12.14
N GLY A 36 -14.31 -23.84 -12.00
CA GLY A 36 -14.88 -25.17 -12.13
C GLY A 36 -14.76 -25.71 -13.57
N THR A 37 -14.90 -27.03 -13.73
CA THR A 37 -14.83 -27.71 -15.05
C THR A 37 -15.84 -27.15 -16.05
N ASP A 38 -17.00 -26.70 -15.56
CA ASP A 38 -18.10 -26.23 -16.41
C ASP A 38 -17.92 -24.75 -16.82
N GLU A 39 -17.19 -23.97 -16.01
CA GLU A 39 -16.97 -22.53 -16.23
C GLU A 39 -15.75 -22.27 -17.11
N LEU A 40 -14.73 -23.12 -17.02
CA LEU A 40 -13.45 -22.97 -17.72
C LEU A 40 -13.63 -22.80 -19.25
N PRO A 41 -14.43 -23.61 -19.98
CA PRO A 41 -14.57 -23.45 -21.43
C PRO A 41 -15.17 -22.11 -21.83
N ALA A 42 -16.12 -21.58 -21.05
CA ALA A 42 -16.73 -20.28 -21.31
C ALA A 42 -15.72 -19.15 -21.05
N TYR A 43 -14.90 -19.28 -20.00
CA TYR A 43 -13.85 -18.32 -19.66
C TYR A 43 -12.75 -18.27 -20.72
N LEU A 44 -12.29 -19.43 -21.22
CA LEU A 44 -11.32 -19.52 -22.29
C LEU A 44 -11.84 -18.85 -23.57
N ARG A 45 -13.07 -19.16 -24.01
CA ARG A 45 -13.68 -18.51 -25.18
C ARG A 45 -13.75 -16.98 -25.06
N ARG A 46 -13.92 -16.48 -23.83
CA ARG A 46 -14.05 -15.05 -23.55
C ARG A 46 -12.73 -14.29 -23.62
N PHE A 47 -11.58 -14.91 -23.36
CA PHE A 47 -10.30 -14.18 -23.24
C PHE A 47 -9.17 -14.66 -24.17
N THR A 48 -9.41 -15.69 -24.99
CA THR A 48 -8.40 -16.20 -25.95
C THR A 48 -8.40 -15.51 -27.30
N MET A 49 -9.52 -14.94 -27.74
CA MET A 49 -9.65 -14.25 -29.02
C MET A 49 -9.96 -12.78 -28.77
N LEU A 50 -8.96 -11.93 -29.03
CA LEU A 50 -9.02 -10.50 -28.75
C LEU A 50 -8.80 -9.69 -30.04
N PHE A 51 -9.47 -8.56 -30.15
CA PHE A 51 -9.28 -7.59 -31.24
C PHE A 51 -8.58 -6.36 -30.67
N ALA A 52 -7.28 -6.26 -30.91
CA ALA A 52 -6.39 -5.23 -30.37
C ALA A 52 -6.40 -3.97 -31.25
N ASP A 53 -6.51 -2.81 -30.60
CA ASP A 53 -6.44 -1.49 -31.23
C ASP A 53 -5.01 -0.94 -31.10
N ASP A 54 -4.18 -1.20 -32.10
CA ASP A 54 -2.77 -0.79 -32.08
C ASP A 54 -2.60 0.75 -32.01
N ALA A 55 -3.62 1.56 -32.34
CA ALA A 55 -3.58 3.01 -32.19
C ALA A 55 -3.59 3.47 -30.72
N THR A 56 -4.05 2.60 -29.81
CA THR A 56 -4.08 2.86 -28.37
C THR A 56 -2.83 2.37 -27.64
N MET A 57 -1.86 1.79 -28.37
CA MET A 57 -0.68 1.16 -27.80
C MET A 57 0.14 2.16 -26.98
N ARG A 58 0.43 1.78 -25.73
CA ARG A 58 1.33 2.51 -24.83
C ARG A 58 2.48 1.60 -24.43
N ARG A 59 3.69 2.14 -24.36
CA ARG A 59 4.84 1.44 -23.74
C ARG A 59 4.93 1.84 -22.26
N GLY A 60 5.18 0.87 -21.39
CA GLY A 60 5.40 1.06 -19.96
C GLY A 60 6.32 -0.04 -19.42
N GLY A 61 7.41 0.36 -18.75
CA GLY A 61 8.42 -0.57 -18.25
C GLY A 61 8.95 -1.54 -19.32
N ILE A 62 8.89 -2.84 -19.02
CA ILE A 62 9.28 -3.94 -19.92
C ILE A 62 8.17 -4.36 -20.89
N GLY A 63 6.98 -3.72 -20.83
CA GLY A 63 5.80 -4.13 -21.58
C GLY A 63 5.22 -3.06 -22.50
N ARG A 64 4.35 -3.49 -23.40
CA ARG A 64 3.40 -2.63 -24.12
C ARG A 64 2.00 -2.99 -23.69
N VAL A 65 1.12 -2.01 -23.50
CA VAL A 65 -0.30 -2.21 -23.20
C VAL A 65 -1.10 -1.70 -24.38
N THR A 66 -1.98 -2.54 -24.90
CA THR A 66 -2.89 -2.20 -26.00
C THR A 66 -4.33 -2.43 -25.54
N ARG A 67 -5.24 -1.49 -25.85
CA ARG A 67 -6.67 -1.73 -25.64
C ARG A 67 -7.12 -2.80 -26.63
N ALA A 68 -7.83 -3.80 -26.15
CA ALA A 68 -8.44 -4.82 -26.98
C ALA A 68 -9.90 -5.02 -26.62
N VAL A 69 -10.64 -5.69 -27.48
CA VAL A 69 -12.04 -6.07 -27.26
C VAL A 69 -12.16 -7.57 -27.45
N ASN A 70 -12.84 -8.27 -26.54
CA ASN A 70 -13.09 -9.70 -26.71
C ASN A 70 -14.30 -9.96 -27.63
N VAL A 71 -14.57 -11.24 -27.92
CA VAL A 71 -15.72 -11.66 -28.74
C VAL A 71 -17.09 -11.30 -28.16
N GLN A 72 -17.15 -10.91 -26.89
CA GLN A 72 -18.38 -10.47 -26.21
C GLN A 72 -18.53 -8.94 -26.23
N GLY A 73 -17.60 -8.20 -26.82
CA GLY A 73 -17.61 -6.75 -26.88
C GLY A 73 -17.02 -6.06 -25.66
N GLU A 74 -16.40 -6.79 -24.73
CA GLU A 74 -15.84 -6.22 -23.51
C GLU A 74 -14.44 -5.67 -23.77
N ALA A 75 -14.18 -4.45 -23.29
CA ALA A 75 -12.85 -3.85 -23.35
C ALA A 75 -11.91 -4.50 -22.33
N VAL A 76 -10.75 -4.93 -22.80
CA VAL A 76 -9.68 -5.51 -22.01
C VAL A 76 -8.35 -4.81 -22.32
N ALA A 77 -7.43 -4.82 -21.39
CA ALA A 77 -6.05 -4.43 -21.63
C ALA A 77 -5.23 -5.69 -21.93
N LEU A 78 -4.53 -5.67 -23.06
CA LEU A 78 -3.56 -6.69 -23.44
C LEU A 78 -2.16 -6.13 -23.20
N LYS A 79 -1.47 -6.60 -22.15
CA LYS A 79 -0.07 -6.24 -21.90
C LYS A 79 0.84 -7.31 -22.48
N GLN A 80 1.71 -6.96 -23.41
CA GLN A 80 2.70 -7.88 -24.01
C GLN A 80 4.12 -7.47 -23.62
N LEU A 81 4.99 -8.45 -23.37
CA LEU A 81 6.41 -8.20 -23.14
C LEU A 81 7.05 -7.52 -24.37
N ILE A 82 7.92 -6.54 -24.13
CA ILE A 82 8.83 -6.00 -25.14
C ILE A 82 10.12 -6.80 -25.03
N LEU A 83 10.38 -7.65 -26.02
CA LEU A 83 11.63 -8.40 -26.07
C LEU A 83 12.82 -7.44 -26.25
N PRO A 84 13.94 -7.69 -25.55
CA PRO A 84 15.15 -6.89 -25.72
C PRO A 84 15.65 -7.02 -27.17
N THR A 85 16.13 -5.92 -27.75
CA THR A 85 16.80 -5.94 -29.05
C THR A 85 18.18 -6.55 -28.91
N ARG A 86 18.57 -7.40 -29.86
CA ARG A 86 19.91 -7.99 -29.94
C ARG A 86 20.94 -6.91 -30.28
N ASP A 87 21.97 -6.75 -29.46
CA ASP A 87 23.12 -5.89 -29.77
C ASP A 87 24.03 -6.61 -30.78
N GLU A 88 24.72 -5.86 -31.65
CA GLU A 88 25.66 -6.40 -32.64
C GLU A 88 26.86 -7.11 -31.98
N PHE A 89 27.12 -6.78 -30.71
CA PHE A 89 28.22 -7.34 -29.92
C PHE A 89 27.80 -8.44 -28.94
N ASP A 90 26.49 -8.75 -28.84
CA ASP A 90 26.01 -9.83 -27.98
C ASP A 90 26.20 -11.18 -28.66
N ASP A 91 26.84 -12.13 -27.97
CA ASP A 91 26.77 -13.54 -28.36
C ASP A 91 25.37 -14.11 -28.14
N ASP A 92 25.06 -15.23 -28.80
CA ASP A 92 23.72 -15.85 -28.72
C ASP A 92 23.33 -16.18 -27.26
N VAL A 93 24.30 -16.57 -26.44
CA VAL A 93 24.08 -17.01 -25.06
C VAL A 93 23.69 -15.83 -24.15
N ALA A 94 24.38 -14.70 -24.27
CA ALA A 94 24.09 -13.48 -23.51
C ALA A 94 22.70 -12.93 -23.87
N HIS A 95 22.35 -12.95 -25.16
CA HIS A 95 21.04 -12.51 -25.62
C HIS A 95 19.91 -13.42 -25.08
N GLU A 96 20.07 -14.74 -25.15
CA GLU A 96 19.10 -15.69 -24.61
C GLU A 96 18.92 -15.56 -23.09
N ALA A 97 20.03 -15.37 -22.35
CA ALA A 97 19.98 -15.13 -20.90
C ALA A 97 19.20 -13.85 -20.56
N LEU A 98 19.40 -12.78 -21.34
CA LEU A 98 18.68 -11.53 -21.16
C LEU A 98 17.18 -11.67 -21.45
N VAL A 99 16.81 -12.32 -22.55
CA VAL A 99 15.40 -12.63 -22.88
C VAL A 99 14.75 -13.43 -21.76
N THR A 100 15.44 -14.45 -21.25
CA THR A 100 14.96 -15.28 -20.12
C THR A 100 14.72 -14.42 -18.88
N LYS A 101 15.64 -13.49 -18.58
CA LYS A 101 15.51 -12.55 -17.47
C LYS A 101 14.27 -11.66 -17.62
N PHE A 102 14.02 -11.11 -18.81
CA PHE A 102 12.83 -10.29 -19.09
C PHE A 102 11.52 -11.08 -18.99
N LYS A 103 11.50 -12.32 -19.48
CA LYS A 103 10.34 -13.22 -19.33
C LYS A 103 10.05 -13.54 -17.87
N ALA A 104 11.07 -13.84 -17.08
CA ALA A 104 10.93 -14.08 -15.64
C ALA A 104 10.40 -12.84 -14.90
N ALA A 105 10.95 -11.67 -15.22
CA ALA A 105 10.52 -10.39 -14.68
C ALA A 105 9.04 -10.08 -15.00
N PHE A 106 8.61 -10.34 -16.23
CA PHE A 106 7.22 -10.15 -16.66
C PHE A 106 6.26 -11.16 -16.02
N ARG A 107 6.73 -12.39 -15.74
CA ARG A 107 5.96 -13.37 -14.98
C ARG A 107 5.82 -12.98 -13.51
N GLU A 108 6.86 -12.43 -12.90
CA GLU A 108 6.79 -11.92 -11.52
C GLU A 108 5.74 -10.80 -11.40
N GLU A 109 5.70 -9.87 -12.36
CA GLU A 109 4.65 -8.84 -12.43
C GLU A 109 3.25 -9.47 -12.45
N TYR A 110 3.02 -10.47 -13.29
CA TYR A 110 1.73 -11.19 -13.33
C TYR A 110 1.37 -11.81 -11.98
N GLU A 111 2.33 -12.44 -11.29
CA GLU A 111 2.10 -13.07 -9.99
C GLU A 111 1.81 -12.02 -8.89
N CYS A 112 2.52 -10.89 -8.88
CA CYS A 112 2.24 -9.76 -8.01
C CYS A 112 0.83 -9.21 -8.23
N HIS A 113 0.44 -8.99 -9.49
CA HIS A 113 -0.90 -8.51 -9.83
C HIS A 113 -1.97 -9.53 -9.45
N ARG A 114 -1.71 -10.84 -9.65
CA ARG A 114 -2.65 -11.91 -9.31
C ARG A 114 -3.02 -11.90 -7.83
N ALA A 115 -2.05 -11.61 -6.95
CA ALA A 115 -2.28 -11.51 -5.51
C ALA A 115 -3.20 -10.34 -5.11
N LEU A 116 -3.25 -9.27 -5.91
CA LEU A 116 -4.11 -8.10 -5.70
C LEU A 116 -5.46 -8.16 -6.43
N SER A 117 -5.61 -9.10 -7.36
CA SER A 117 -6.80 -9.21 -8.20
C SER A 117 -8.05 -9.41 -7.34
N GLY A 118 -9.05 -8.54 -7.52
CA GLY A 118 -10.30 -8.53 -6.75
C GLY A 118 -10.34 -7.49 -5.63
N LEU A 119 -9.21 -6.88 -5.26
CA LEU A 119 -9.20 -5.71 -4.38
C LEU A 119 -9.57 -4.44 -5.15
N LYS A 120 -10.39 -3.59 -4.55
CA LYS A 120 -10.75 -2.29 -5.13
C LYS A 120 -9.50 -1.40 -5.21
N GLY A 121 -9.23 -0.87 -6.40
CA GLY A 121 -8.10 0.02 -6.67
C GLY A 121 -6.97 -0.62 -7.45
N PHE A 122 -7.17 -1.86 -7.91
CA PHE A 122 -6.25 -2.57 -8.78
C PHE A 122 -7.04 -3.15 -9.97
N PRO A 123 -6.45 -3.27 -11.17
CA PRO A 123 -7.15 -3.84 -12.31
C PRO A 123 -7.53 -5.29 -12.04
N ARG A 124 -8.68 -5.75 -12.52
CA ARG A 124 -8.99 -7.18 -12.47
C ARG A 124 -8.08 -7.95 -13.42
N LEU A 125 -7.42 -8.99 -12.94
CA LEU A 125 -6.61 -9.88 -13.77
C LEU A 125 -7.48 -11.00 -14.34
N TYR A 126 -7.41 -11.24 -15.65
CA TYR A 126 -8.16 -12.32 -16.30
C TYR A 126 -7.28 -13.55 -16.54
N GLY A 127 -6.04 -13.37 -16.98
CA GLY A 127 -5.13 -14.48 -17.15
C GLY A 127 -3.85 -14.12 -17.89
N TRP A 128 -3.09 -15.15 -18.17
CA TRP A 128 -1.78 -15.11 -18.80
C TRP A 128 -1.77 -16.00 -20.05
N GLY A 129 -0.94 -15.69 -21.04
CA GLY A 129 -0.66 -16.58 -22.16
C GLY A 129 0.41 -16.01 -23.07
N GLU A 130 0.38 -16.36 -24.35
CA GLU A 130 1.29 -15.83 -25.36
C GLU A 130 0.52 -15.32 -26.57
N VAL A 131 0.96 -14.20 -27.13
CA VAL A 131 0.46 -13.65 -28.39
C VAL A 131 1.65 -13.53 -29.33
N ASP A 132 1.58 -14.20 -30.47
CA ASP A 132 2.68 -14.25 -31.46
C ASP A 132 4.01 -14.76 -30.84
N GLY A 133 3.93 -15.73 -29.92
CA GLY A 133 5.09 -16.29 -29.18
C GLY A 133 5.68 -15.36 -28.12
N VAL A 134 5.04 -14.23 -27.84
CA VAL A 134 5.45 -13.26 -26.83
C VAL A 134 4.53 -13.35 -25.61
N PRO A 135 5.08 -13.46 -24.38
CA PRO A 135 4.29 -13.44 -23.17
C PRO A 135 3.32 -12.27 -23.07
N ALA A 136 2.09 -12.56 -22.64
CA ALA A 136 1.00 -11.61 -22.57
C ALA A 136 0.15 -11.80 -21.29
N ILE A 137 -0.30 -10.67 -20.75
CA ILE A 137 -1.25 -10.58 -19.64
C ILE A 137 -2.55 -9.98 -20.17
N VAL A 138 -3.67 -10.64 -19.88
CA VAL A 138 -5.01 -10.13 -20.17
C VAL A 138 -5.63 -9.64 -18.86
N MET A 139 -5.99 -8.37 -18.81
CA MET A 139 -6.54 -7.72 -17.62
C MET A 139 -7.61 -6.70 -17.97
N GLU A 140 -8.26 -6.14 -16.95
CA GLU A 140 -9.24 -5.07 -17.08
C GLU A 140 -8.65 -3.87 -17.84
N TRP A 141 -9.39 -3.35 -18.82
CA TRP A 141 -9.11 -2.04 -19.36
C TRP A 141 -9.56 -0.97 -18.37
N VAL A 142 -8.60 -0.27 -17.76
CA VAL A 142 -8.88 0.84 -16.84
C VAL A 142 -9.25 2.08 -17.66
N GLU A 143 -10.54 2.38 -17.75
CA GLU A 143 -11.00 3.62 -18.38
C GLU A 143 -10.69 4.82 -17.48
N GLY A 144 -9.80 5.69 -17.96
CA GLY A 144 -9.33 6.84 -17.20
C GLY A 144 -7.98 7.35 -17.70
N GLU A 145 -7.36 8.20 -16.90
CA GLU A 145 -6.07 8.81 -17.22
C GLU A 145 -5.13 8.74 -16.02
N THR A 146 -3.83 8.66 -16.31
CA THR A 146 -2.78 8.68 -15.30
C THR A 146 -2.67 10.07 -14.68
N LEU A 147 -2.25 10.16 -13.41
CA LEU A 147 -1.99 11.44 -12.76
C LEU A 147 -0.95 12.26 -13.52
N ALA A 148 0.06 11.62 -14.14
CA ALA A 148 1.03 12.29 -15.01
C ALA A 148 0.36 13.07 -16.16
N ARG A 149 -0.73 12.54 -16.74
CA ARG A 149 -1.48 13.23 -17.81
C ARG A 149 -2.47 14.25 -17.25
N LEU A 150 -3.08 13.95 -16.11
CA LEU A 150 -4.03 14.83 -15.45
C LEU A 150 -3.38 16.05 -14.79
N HIS A 151 -2.08 15.99 -14.49
CA HIS A 151 -1.31 17.04 -13.83
C HIS A 151 -1.59 18.43 -14.42
N SER A 152 -1.38 18.58 -15.73
CA SER A 152 -1.62 19.86 -16.45
C SER A 152 -3.07 20.35 -16.42
N ARG A 153 -4.05 19.46 -16.25
CA ARG A 153 -5.48 19.79 -16.22
C ARG A 153 -5.96 20.14 -14.81
N LEU A 154 -5.34 19.55 -13.80
CA LEU A 154 -5.64 19.79 -12.38
C LEU A 154 -4.85 20.96 -11.81
N ALA A 155 -3.80 21.40 -12.49
CA ALA A 155 -2.97 22.51 -12.07
C ALA A 155 -3.77 23.83 -11.95
N VAL A 156 -3.57 24.52 -10.84
CA VAL A 156 -4.19 25.81 -10.53
C VAL A 156 -3.34 26.98 -10.98
N ASP A 157 -2.07 26.75 -11.32
CA ASP A 157 -1.14 27.76 -11.84
C ASP A 157 -0.22 27.25 -12.95
N ASP A 158 0.60 28.16 -13.50
CA ASP A 158 1.53 27.88 -14.59
C ASP A 158 2.77 27.09 -14.15
N ALA A 159 3.00 26.96 -12.84
CA ALA A 159 4.05 26.10 -12.29
C ALA A 159 3.61 24.62 -12.23
N GLY A 160 2.38 24.32 -12.63
CA GLY A 160 1.83 22.97 -12.63
C GLY A 160 1.34 22.51 -11.26
N ARG A 161 1.27 23.39 -10.27
CA ARG A 161 0.89 23.02 -8.89
C ARG A 161 -0.60 22.78 -8.81
N LEU A 162 -1.01 21.75 -8.07
CA LEU A 162 -2.41 21.53 -7.72
C LEU A 162 -2.78 22.34 -6.48
N SER A 163 -4.09 22.51 -6.28
CA SER A 163 -4.63 22.92 -4.99
C SER A 163 -4.11 22.00 -3.87
N PRO A 164 -3.55 22.53 -2.77
CA PRO A 164 -3.12 21.72 -1.64
C PRO A 164 -4.23 20.82 -1.08
N LEU A 165 -5.49 21.28 -1.08
CA LEU A 165 -6.64 20.47 -0.68
C LEU A 165 -6.90 19.31 -1.65
N VAL A 166 -6.77 19.53 -2.97
CA VAL A 166 -6.92 18.46 -3.98
C VAL A 166 -5.76 17.47 -3.89
N ALA A 167 -4.53 17.96 -3.73
CA ALA A 167 -3.35 17.11 -3.54
C ALA A 167 -3.48 16.24 -2.28
N ALA A 168 -3.99 16.79 -1.17
CA ALA A 168 -4.26 16.03 0.05
C ALA A 168 -5.33 14.94 -0.14
N ARG A 169 -6.41 15.22 -0.89
CA ARG A 169 -7.47 14.24 -1.21
C ARG A 169 -6.94 13.10 -2.08
N LEU A 170 -6.15 13.42 -3.11
CA LEU A 170 -5.45 12.43 -3.93
C LEU A 170 -4.48 11.59 -3.08
N GLY A 171 -3.71 12.23 -2.20
CA GLY A 171 -2.83 11.57 -1.26
C GLY A 171 -3.59 10.62 -0.32
N ARG A 172 -4.68 11.07 0.30
CA ARG A 172 -5.55 10.26 1.16
C ARG A 172 -5.99 8.99 0.43
N ASP A 173 -6.54 9.15 -0.76
CA ASP A 173 -7.06 8.01 -1.53
C ASP A 173 -5.93 7.07 -1.99
N LEU A 174 -4.74 7.60 -2.27
CA LEU A 174 -3.55 6.79 -2.58
C LEU A 174 -3.05 6.01 -1.36
N PHE A 175 -2.99 6.63 -0.18
CA PHE A 175 -2.59 5.95 1.05
C PHE A 175 -3.64 4.93 1.52
N ASP A 176 -4.94 5.15 1.26
CA ASP A 176 -5.98 4.13 1.44
C ASP A 176 -5.75 2.90 0.52
N LEU A 177 -5.24 3.10 -0.71
CA LEU A 177 -4.81 1.98 -1.57
C LEU A 177 -3.63 1.21 -0.97
N LEU A 178 -2.63 1.90 -0.43
CA LEU A 178 -1.50 1.24 0.25
C LEU A 178 -1.97 0.45 1.48
N CYS A 179 -2.93 0.97 2.24
CA CYS A 179 -3.55 0.26 3.37
C CYS A 179 -4.28 -1.01 2.95
N ARG A 180 -4.86 -1.04 1.74
CA ARG A 180 -5.50 -2.26 1.21
C ARG A 180 -4.47 -3.25 0.70
N MET A 181 -3.39 -2.76 0.12
CA MET A 181 -2.31 -3.58 -0.39
C MET A 181 -1.62 -4.39 0.73
N SER A 182 -1.45 -3.78 1.91
CA SER A 182 -0.87 -4.45 3.08
C SER A 182 -1.72 -5.62 3.61
N LEU A 183 -2.97 -5.79 3.16
CA LEU A 183 -3.83 -6.93 3.52
C LEU A 183 -3.43 -8.23 2.81
N VAL A 184 -2.70 -8.16 1.70
CA VAL A 184 -2.38 -9.33 0.86
C VAL A 184 -1.29 -10.22 1.46
N GLY A 185 -0.46 -9.67 2.34
CA GLY A 185 0.56 -10.41 3.08
C GLY A 185 1.74 -9.54 3.48
N GLU A 186 2.51 -9.99 4.46
CA GLU A 186 3.75 -9.32 4.84
C GLU A 186 4.70 -9.25 3.65
N GLY A 187 5.26 -8.07 3.40
CA GLY A 187 6.28 -7.86 2.37
C GLY A 187 5.76 -7.58 0.95
N PHE A 188 4.44 -7.49 0.74
CA PHE A 188 3.91 -7.09 -0.56
C PHE A 188 4.10 -5.58 -0.77
N VAL A 189 4.83 -5.22 -1.83
CA VAL A 189 5.16 -3.83 -2.20
C VAL A 189 5.04 -3.63 -3.70
N HIS A 190 4.63 -2.42 -4.11
CA HIS A 190 4.50 -2.03 -5.52
C HIS A 190 5.85 -1.70 -6.15
N ARG A 191 6.76 -1.03 -5.41
CA ARG A 191 8.14 -0.65 -5.78
C ARG A 191 8.27 0.40 -6.89
N ASP A 192 7.23 0.64 -7.68
CA ASP A 192 7.25 1.61 -8.79
C ASP A 192 6.07 2.60 -8.76
N ILE A 193 5.76 3.15 -7.58
CA ILE A 193 4.70 4.16 -7.46
C ILE A 193 5.19 5.47 -8.04
N SER A 194 4.43 6.01 -8.98
CA SER A 194 4.68 7.30 -9.65
C SER A 194 3.36 7.84 -10.23
N PRO A 195 3.28 9.12 -10.61
CA PRO A 195 2.10 9.67 -11.27
C PRO A 195 1.75 8.95 -12.58
N ALA A 196 2.73 8.30 -13.24
CA ALA A 196 2.49 7.51 -14.46
C ALA A 196 1.76 6.19 -14.18
N ASN A 197 1.91 5.66 -12.96
CA ASN A 197 1.37 4.36 -12.54
C ASN A 197 0.13 4.49 -11.64
N ILE A 198 -0.36 5.71 -11.40
CA ILE A 198 -1.62 5.98 -10.69
C ILE A 198 -2.62 6.51 -11.70
N MET A 199 -3.71 5.79 -11.92
CA MET A 199 -4.82 6.22 -12.79
C MET A 199 -6.03 6.69 -11.97
N VAL A 200 -6.72 7.72 -12.44
CA VAL A 200 -8.06 8.07 -11.97
C VAL A 200 -9.08 7.37 -12.88
N ARG A 201 -9.85 6.44 -12.32
CA ARG A 201 -10.89 5.71 -13.06
C ARG A 201 -12.06 6.63 -13.36
N THR A 202 -12.60 6.56 -14.57
CA THR A 202 -13.71 7.42 -15.02
C THR A 202 -14.91 6.66 -15.55
N ALA A 203 -14.83 5.32 -15.63
CA ALA A 203 -15.94 4.46 -16.06
C ALA A 203 -17.23 4.65 -15.25
N ARG A 204 -17.10 4.87 -13.93
CA ARG A 204 -18.25 5.02 -13.02
C ARG A 204 -18.67 6.47 -12.81
N LEU A 205 -17.69 7.35 -12.62
CA LEU A 205 -17.92 8.75 -12.30
C LEU A 205 -16.87 9.59 -13.05
N PRO A 206 -17.25 10.62 -13.82
CA PRO A 206 -16.29 11.46 -14.53
C PRO A 206 -15.43 12.28 -13.56
N LEU A 207 -14.25 12.70 -14.01
CA LEU A 207 -13.25 13.41 -13.20
C LEU A 207 -13.83 14.66 -12.51
N ASP A 208 -14.61 15.47 -13.21
CA ASP A 208 -15.17 16.72 -12.67
C ASP A 208 -16.11 16.47 -11.47
N ARG A 209 -16.81 15.33 -11.47
CA ARG A 209 -17.66 14.92 -10.35
C ARG A 209 -16.84 14.39 -9.18
N GLN A 210 -15.79 13.61 -9.44
CA GLN A 210 -14.86 13.16 -8.40
C GLN A 210 -14.15 14.34 -7.72
N LEU A 211 -13.76 15.35 -8.51
CA LEU A 211 -13.20 16.60 -8.00
C LEU A 211 -14.17 17.32 -7.06
N ALA A 212 -15.44 17.47 -7.48
CA ALA A 212 -16.49 18.10 -6.68
C ALA A 212 -16.84 17.30 -5.41
N GLU A 213 -16.80 15.97 -5.47
CA GLU A 213 -17.02 15.09 -4.30
C GLU A 213 -15.78 15.00 -3.41
N GLY A 214 -14.62 15.48 -3.89
CA GLY A 214 -13.36 15.42 -3.18
C GLY A 214 -12.87 14.00 -2.90
N THR A 215 -13.29 13.02 -3.69
CA THR A 215 -12.91 11.60 -3.56
C THR A 215 -12.62 11.02 -4.93
N PHE A 216 -11.48 10.34 -5.06
CA PHE A 216 -10.97 9.82 -6.31
C PHE A 216 -10.99 8.29 -6.33
N ASP A 217 -11.51 7.72 -7.42
CA ASP A 217 -11.46 6.29 -7.69
C ASP A 217 -10.11 5.95 -8.32
N LEU A 218 -9.06 5.94 -7.48
CA LEU A 218 -7.70 5.67 -7.91
C LEU A 218 -7.48 4.19 -8.23
N CYS A 219 -6.58 3.95 -9.18
CA CYS A 219 -6.12 2.63 -9.58
C CYS A 219 -4.61 2.61 -9.72
N LEU A 220 -3.94 1.70 -9.02
CA LEU A 220 -2.52 1.42 -9.24
C LEU A 220 -2.36 0.42 -10.38
N ILE A 221 -1.47 0.72 -11.31
CA ILE A 221 -1.14 -0.10 -12.47
C ILE A 221 0.37 -0.33 -12.54
N ASP A 222 0.81 -1.31 -13.34
CA ASP A 222 2.23 -1.59 -13.59
C ASP A 222 3.00 -1.95 -12.30
N PHE A 223 2.67 -3.12 -11.73
CA PHE A 223 3.31 -3.61 -10.52
C PHE A 223 4.76 -3.96 -10.81
N GLY A 224 5.66 -3.17 -10.24
CA GLY A 224 7.06 -3.12 -10.62
C GLY A 224 7.73 -4.49 -10.65
N SER A 225 8.06 -4.93 -11.86
CA SER A 225 9.06 -5.94 -12.12
C SER A 225 10.45 -5.35 -11.85
N SER A 226 10.92 -5.45 -10.61
CA SER A 226 12.30 -5.08 -10.31
C SER A 226 13.24 -6.14 -10.90
N LEU A 227 13.77 -5.88 -12.10
CA LEU A 227 14.99 -6.51 -12.64
C LEU A 227 16.26 -6.31 -11.75
N ALA A 228 16.06 -5.93 -10.49
CA ALA A 228 17.03 -5.52 -9.48
C ALA A 228 16.87 -6.34 -8.17
N LEU A 229 16.68 -7.66 -8.27
CA LEU A 229 16.86 -8.54 -7.09
C LEU A 229 18.09 -9.45 -7.18
N GLU A 230 18.79 -9.48 -8.31
CA GLU A 230 20.07 -10.18 -8.41
C GLU A 230 21.23 -9.17 -8.43
N PRO A 231 22.22 -9.29 -7.53
CA PRO A 231 23.39 -8.43 -7.53
C PRO A 231 24.11 -8.59 -8.87
N ALA A 232 24.52 -7.46 -9.46
CA ALA A 232 25.25 -7.42 -10.73
C ALA A 232 26.56 -8.25 -10.72
N SER A 233 26.98 -8.77 -9.56
CA SER A 233 28.15 -9.62 -9.37
C SER A 233 27.99 -11.07 -9.85
N ALA A 234 26.77 -11.58 -10.06
CA ALA A 234 26.57 -12.98 -10.43
C ALA A 234 26.81 -13.31 -11.92
N VAL A 235 27.01 -12.30 -12.79
CA VAL A 235 27.20 -12.49 -14.25
C VAL A 235 28.49 -11.83 -14.75
N ALA A 236 29.35 -11.31 -13.86
CA ALA A 236 30.66 -10.78 -14.23
C ALA A 236 31.70 -11.91 -14.42
N GLY A 237 31.40 -12.84 -15.32
CA GLY A 237 32.40 -13.74 -15.90
C GLY A 237 33.27 -12.97 -16.90
N THR A 238 34.47 -12.61 -16.48
CA THR A 238 35.65 -12.32 -17.31
C THR A 238 35.49 -11.35 -18.50
N GLY A 239 35.88 -10.08 -18.28
CA GLY A 239 36.64 -9.31 -19.26
C GLY A 239 35.92 -8.19 -20.03
N GLY A 240 36.16 -6.95 -19.61
CA GLY A 240 36.47 -5.84 -20.54
C GLY A 240 35.34 -4.94 -21.07
N LYS A 241 35.22 -3.76 -20.41
CA LYS A 241 34.83 -2.42 -20.93
C LYS A 241 33.34 -2.15 -21.25
N ALA A 242 32.84 -1.07 -20.61
CA ALA A 242 31.48 -0.53 -20.61
C ALA A 242 30.43 -1.51 -20.08
N SER A 243 30.49 -1.75 -18.77
CA SER A 243 29.69 -2.75 -18.07
C SER A 243 28.19 -2.55 -18.30
N PHE A 244 27.54 -3.63 -18.72
CA PHE A 244 26.11 -3.99 -18.65
C PHE A 244 25.17 -3.07 -17.83
N THR A 245 25.63 -2.57 -16.68
CA THR A 245 25.00 -1.56 -15.82
C THR A 245 24.71 -0.21 -16.48
N GLU A 246 25.57 0.29 -17.37
CA GLU A 246 25.48 1.68 -17.90
C GLU A 246 24.44 1.80 -19.04
N ARG A 247 24.31 0.76 -19.87
CA ARG A 247 23.36 0.71 -21.01
C ARG A 247 21.90 0.47 -20.56
N TYR A 248 21.69 -0.23 -19.46
CA TYR A 248 20.35 -0.47 -18.90
C TYR A 248 19.97 0.49 -17.76
N ALA A 249 20.91 1.27 -17.23
CA ALA A 249 20.61 2.43 -16.38
C ALA A 249 19.80 3.50 -17.13
N THR A 250 19.86 3.55 -18.47
CA THR A 250 19.09 4.50 -19.27
C THR A 250 17.59 4.18 -19.32
N LEU A 251 17.20 2.91 -19.12
CA LEU A 251 15.82 2.47 -18.89
C LEU A 251 15.30 2.82 -17.48
N ARG A 252 16.18 3.18 -16.54
CA ARG A 252 15.83 3.62 -15.17
C ARG A 252 15.48 5.11 -15.04
N ARG A 253 15.39 5.87 -16.14
CA ARG A 253 15.13 7.32 -16.06
C ARG A 253 13.72 7.68 -15.55
N ALA A 254 12.78 6.74 -15.56
CA ALA A 254 11.67 6.70 -14.61
C ALA A 254 11.95 5.48 -13.69
N THR A 255 12.02 5.53 -12.36
CA THR A 255 11.32 6.36 -11.35
C THR A 255 12.32 6.83 -10.27
N VAL A 256 13.57 7.16 -10.62
CA VAL A 256 14.60 7.61 -9.65
C VAL A 256 14.14 8.81 -8.82
N ALA A 257 13.34 9.70 -9.43
CA ALA A 257 12.75 10.86 -8.77
C ALA A 257 11.94 10.46 -7.51
N TYR A 258 11.20 9.36 -7.55
CA TYR A 258 10.28 8.92 -6.48
C TYR A 258 10.82 7.74 -5.66
N ALA A 259 11.79 6.99 -6.17
CA ALA A 259 12.33 5.82 -5.49
C ALA A 259 13.09 6.21 -4.20
N PRO A 260 12.89 5.50 -3.08
CA PRO A 260 13.64 5.76 -1.85
C PRO A 260 15.11 5.32 -1.97
N PRO A 261 16.01 5.78 -1.07
CA PRO A 261 17.43 5.45 -1.13
C PRO A 261 17.75 3.95 -1.25
N GLU A 262 17.10 3.09 -0.45
CA GLU A 262 17.34 1.64 -0.46
C GLU A 262 17.00 0.94 -1.79
N MET A 263 16.23 1.60 -2.67
CA MET A 263 15.95 1.13 -4.04
C MET A 263 17.02 1.56 -5.05
N LEU A 264 17.96 2.44 -4.65
CA LEU A 264 18.94 3.08 -5.52
C LEU A 264 20.39 2.57 -5.30
N THR A 265 20.59 1.58 -4.42
CA THR A 265 21.91 1.02 -4.09
C THR A 265 21.86 -0.51 -4.04
N ASP A 266 22.94 -1.18 -4.42
CA ASP A 266 23.12 -2.64 -4.28
C ASP A 266 24.16 -3.01 -3.19
N ASP A 267 24.72 -2.02 -2.50
CA ASP A 267 25.95 -2.16 -1.69
C ASP A 267 25.70 -2.09 -0.16
N ILE A 268 24.46 -2.27 0.31
CA ILE A 268 24.12 -2.23 1.74
C ILE A 268 23.62 -3.61 2.23
N PRO A 269 23.85 -3.98 3.51
CA PRO A 269 23.34 -5.23 4.06
C PRO A 269 21.81 -5.26 4.07
N ASP A 270 21.24 -6.47 4.08
CA ASP A 270 19.80 -6.71 4.23
C ASP A 270 18.88 -6.05 3.16
N LEU A 271 19.43 -5.69 2.00
CA LEU A 271 18.69 -5.04 0.90
C LEU A 271 17.41 -5.77 0.53
N ARG A 272 17.42 -7.09 0.50
CA ARG A 272 16.22 -7.87 0.18
C ARG A 272 15.09 -7.60 1.17
N ALA A 273 15.39 -7.50 2.47
CA ALA A 273 14.38 -7.19 3.49
C ALA A 273 13.93 -5.73 3.36
N LEU A 274 14.87 -4.79 3.18
CA LEU A 274 14.56 -3.38 2.97
C LEU A 274 13.65 -3.16 1.75
N ARG A 275 13.93 -3.87 0.64
CA ARG A 275 13.17 -3.85 -0.64
C ARG A 275 11.78 -4.50 -0.59
N MET A 276 11.45 -5.16 0.52
CA MET A 276 10.13 -5.75 0.78
C MET A 276 9.32 -4.91 1.77
N SER A 277 9.89 -3.84 2.33
CA SER A 277 9.22 -3.03 3.34
C SER A 277 8.17 -2.10 2.74
N PRO A 278 6.94 -2.04 3.28
CA PRO A 278 5.90 -1.10 2.86
C PRO A 278 6.33 0.38 2.88
N ALA A 279 7.33 0.70 3.70
CA ALA A 279 7.91 2.04 3.79
C ALA A 279 8.55 2.53 2.48
N ILE A 280 8.82 1.64 1.51
CA ILE A 280 9.24 2.02 0.16
C ILE A 280 8.11 2.73 -0.59
N ASP A 281 6.93 2.15 -0.54
CA ASP A 281 5.76 2.68 -1.23
C ASP A 281 5.23 3.94 -0.54
N VAL A 282 5.38 4.05 0.79
CA VAL A 282 5.13 5.30 1.54
C VAL A 282 5.97 6.44 0.99
N TYR A 283 7.28 6.22 0.81
CA TYR A 283 8.19 7.24 0.29
C TYR A 283 7.83 7.63 -1.17
N ALA A 284 7.54 6.65 -2.01
CA ALA A 284 7.21 6.89 -3.42
C ALA A 284 5.84 7.58 -3.60
N ALA A 285 4.84 7.19 -2.81
CA ALA A 285 3.54 7.86 -2.76
C ALA A 285 3.67 9.30 -2.24
N ALA A 286 4.46 9.53 -1.18
CA ALA A 286 4.74 10.87 -0.68
C ALA A 286 5.50 11.72 -1.70
N SER A 287 6.43 11.14 -2.45
CA SER A 287 7.12 11.84 -3.54
C SER A 287 6.15 12.25 -4.64
N THR A 288 5.13 11.43 -4.93
CA THR A 288 4.05 11.78 -5.87
C THR A 288 3.22 12.94 -5.33
N VAL A 289 2.79 12.89 -4.06
CA VAL A 289 2.01 13.98 -3.44
C VAL A 289 2.82 15.28 -3.37
N TYR A 290 4.12 15.19 -3.08
CA TYR A 290 5.04 16.32 -3.13
C TYR A 290 5.02 16.98 -4.51
N GLU A 291 5.12 16.21 -5.59
CA GLU A 291 5.08 16.75 -6.94
C GLU A 291 3.74 17.42 -7.24
N LEU A 292 2.61 16.83 -6.81
CA LEU A 292 1.31 17.48 -6.97
C LEU A 292 1.24 18.84 -6.26
N ILE A 293 1.91 18.99 -5.11
CA ILE A 293 1.96 20.23 -4.33
C ILE A 293 2.90 21.26 -4.98
N ALA A 294 4.12 20.83 -5.31
CA ALA A 294 5.22 21.71 -5.69
C ALA A 294 5.38 21.88 -7.22
N GLY A 295 4.68 21.07 -8.02
CA GLY A 295 4.77 21.01 -9.48
C GLY A 295 6.03 20.28 -9.99
N VAL A 296 6.92 19.86 -9.09
CA VAL A 296 8.17 19.13 -9.36
C VAL A 296 8.45 18.11 -8.27
N ALA A 297 9.19 17.04 -8.59
CA ALA A 297 9.55 16.01 -7.64
C ALA A 297 10.54 16.52 -6.55
N PRO A 298 10.63 15.86 -5.36
CA PRO A 298 11.32 16.39 -4.17
C PRO A 298 12.80 16.80 -4.31
N TYR A 299 13.52 16.24 -5.28
CA TYR A 299 14.94 16.51 -5.51
C TYR A 299 15.20 17.15 -6.88
N GLU A 300 14.14 17.52 -7.60
CA GLU A 300 14.22 18.24 -8.87
C GLU A 300 14.10 19.74 -8.63
N VAL A 301 14.85 20.52 -9.40
CA VAL A 301 14.85 21.98 -9.26
C VAL A 301 13.72 22.56 -10.12
N ALA A 302 12.80 23.31 -9.51
CA ALA A 302 11.72 23.98 -10.21
C ALA A 302 12.25 24.93 -11.31
N PRO A 303 11.70 24.89 -12.55
CA PRO A 303 12.07 25.81 -13.62
C PRO A 303 11.54 27.22 -13.33
N GLY A 304 12.23 27.95 -12.44
CA GLY A 304 11.85 29.31 -12.03
C GLY A 304 12.66 29.88 -10.87
N ALA A 305 13.39 29.05 -10.10
CA ALA A 305 14.28 29.49 -9.04
C ALA A 305 15.61 30.04 -9.60
N SER A 306 15.54 31.14 -10.35
CA SER A 306 16.70 31.97 -10.70
C SER A 306 16.94 32.98 -9.57
N GLY A 307 17.43 32.53 -8.41
CA GLY A 307 17.56 33.47 -7.30
C GLY A 307 18.14 32.97 -5.99
N THR A 308 19.12 32.06 -5.98
CA THR A 308 20.19 32.06 -4.96
C THR A 308 21.23 30.99 -5.27
N SER A 309 22.49 31.41 -5.38
CA SER A 309 23.63 30.65 -5.89
C SER A 309 24.17 29.55 -4.95
N GLY A 310 23.40 29.08 -3.97
CA GLY A 310 23.84 28.11 -2.95
C GLY A 310 23.52 26.65 -3.29
N SER A 311 22.26 26.34 -3.59
CA SER A 311 21.80 24.95 -3.76
C SER A 311 22.30 24.30 -5.06
N ARG A 312 22.38 25.10 -6.14
CA ARG A 312 22.82 24.66 -7.48
C ARG A 312 24.26 24.10 -7.53
N LYS A 313 25.10 24.40 -6.52
CA LYS A 313 26.48 23.89 -6.40
C LYS A 313 26.55 22.56 -5.65
N LYS A 314 25.63 22.29 -4.72
CA LYS A 314 25.66 21.11 -3.84
C LYS A 314 25.13 19.85 -4.53
N THR A 315 24.12 19.98 -5.39
CA THR A 315 23.54 18.88 -6.18
C THR A 315 24.39 18.45 -7.37
N ARG A 316 25.20 19.35 -7.93
CA ARG A 316 26.08 19.06 -9.08
C ARG A 316 27.30 18.19 -8.75
N ASP A 317 27.71 18.16 -7.48
CA ASP A 317 28.90 17.43 -7.00
C ASP A 317 28.57 16.04 -6.43
N ILE A 318 27.30 15.65 -6.34
CA ILE A 318 26.89 14.33 -5.81
C ILE A 318 26.78 13.32 -6.96
N ALA A 319 27.67 12.34 -6.98
CA ALA A 319 27.83 11.40 -8.10
C ALA A 319 26.74 10.32 -8.23
N SER A 320 25.90 10.10 -7.20
CA SER A 320 24.84 9.07 -7.26
C SER A 320 23.50 9.51 -6.63
N PRO A 321 22.35 9.14 -7.22
CA PRO A 321 21.02 9.43 -6.67
C PRO A 321 20.81 8.90 -5.24
N TYR A 322 21.40 7.75 -4.91
CA TYR A 322 21.40 7.21 -3.56
C TYR A 322 21.99 8.21 -2.56
N ARG A 323 23.21 8.70 -2.84
CA ARG A 323 23.89 9.66 -1.96
C ARG A 323 23.16 10.98 -1.87
N LEU A 324 22.51 11.43 -2.95
CA LEU A 324 21.69 12.64 -2.90
C LEU A 324 20.59 12.50 -1.85
N LYS A 325 19.84 11.40 -1.87
CA LYS A 325 18.72 11.18 -0.96
C LYS A 325 19.14 10.82 0.47
N MET A 326 20.37 10.31 0.67
CA MET A 326 20.93 10.03 2.00
C MET A 326 21.57 11.26 2.64
N ASP A 327 22.34 12.03 1.85
CA ASP A 327 23.17 13.13 2.36
C ASP A 327 22.40 14.48 2.41
N THR A 328 21.22 14.55 1.76
CA THR A 328 20.40 15.76 1.70
C THR A 328 18.92 15.49 1.91
N LEU A 329 18.26 16.39 2.64
CA LEU A 329 16.81 16.46 2.72
C LEU A 329 16.27 17.16 1.46
N PRO A 330 15.05 16.79 1.00
CA PRO A 330 14.39 17.53 -0.07
C PRO A 330 14.03 18.94 0.42
N ASP A 331 13.90 19.88 -0.52
CA ASP A 331 13.47 21.24 -0.18
C ASP A 331 12.02 21.22 0.34
N TYR A 332 11.68 22.12 1.26
CA TYR A 332 10.30 22.23 1.76
C TYR A 332 9.35 22.62 0.61
N PRO A 333 8.18 21.98 0.45
CA PRO A 333 7.30 22.23 -0.70
C PRO A 333 6.86 23.69 -0.80
N VAL A 334 6.84 24.22 -2.03
CA VAL A 334 6.29 25.55 -2.32
C VAL A 334 4.95 25.40 -3.05
N GLY A 335 3.86 25.31 -2.27
CA GLY A 335 2.50 25.14 -2.79
C GLY A 335 1.91 26.36 -3.51
N ALA A 336 0.73 26.18 -4.12
CA ALA A 336 0.04 27.22 -4.90
C ALA A 336 -0.24 28.52 -4.13
N HIS A 337 -0.53 28.43 -2.83
CA HIS A 337 -0.78 29.59 -1.96
C HIS A 337 0.49 30.28 -1.42
N ALA A 338 1.67 29.96 -1.96
CA ALA A 338 2.92 30.59 -1.54
C ALA A 338 2.92 32.13 -1.72
N PRO A 339 3.76 32.87 -0.96
CA PRO A 339 3.85 34.33 -1.05
C PRO A 339 4.03 34.83 -2.49
N GLY A 340 3.35 35.93 -2.82
CA GLY A 340 3.39 36.55 -4.15
C GLY A 340 2.43 35.95 -5.19
N CYS A 341 1.61 34.96 -4.82
CA CYS A 341 0.58 34.43 -5.72
C CYS A 341 -0.60 35.40 -5.93
N ASN A 342 -1.22 35.34 -7.11
CA ASN A 342 -2.47 36.05 -7.40
C ASN A 342 -3.66 35.21 -6.90
N LEU A 343 -4.08 35.47 -5.66
CA LEU A 343 -5.07 34.64 -4.98
C LEU A 343 -6.43 34.70 -5.69
N THR A 344 -6.82 35.84 -6.24
CA THR A 344 -8.07 35.98 -7.01
C THR A 344 -8.10 35.09 -8.25
N GLN A 345 -6.97 34.89 -8.93
CA GLN A 345 -6.91 33.98 -10.08
C GLN A 345 -6.92 32.50 -9.64
N LEU A 346 -6.20 32.18 -8.57
CA LEU A 346 -6.14 30.83 -7.99
C LEU A 346 -7.51 30.35 -7.50
N LEU A 347 -8.20 31.15 -6.69
CA LEU A 347 -9.50 30.78 -6.11
C LEU A 347 -10.60 30.54 -7.16
N ARG A 348 -10.47 31.08 -8.38
CA ARG A 348 -11.38 30.75 -9.49
C ARG A 348 -11.25 29.30 -9.97
N ARG A 349 -10.08 28.69 -9.76
CA ARG A 349 -9.78 27.29 -10.07
C ARG A 349 -9.92 26.38 -8.85
N GLU A 350 -10.15 26.94 -7.67
CA GLU A 350 -10.23 26.24 -6.39
C GLU A 350 -11.56 26.53 -5.67
N PRO A 351 -12.70 26.02 -6.16
CA PRO A 351 -14.02 26.39 -5.63
C PRO A 351 -14.18 26.07 -4.14
N ASP A 352 -13.65 24.94 -3.67
CA ASP A 352 -13.74 24.53 -2.27
C ASP A 352 -12.93 25.43 -1.34
N VAL A 353 -11.71 25.81 -1.77
CA VAL A 353 -10.85 26.74 -1.03
C VAL A 353 -11.48 28.13 -1.04
N ALA A 354 -12.01 28.56 -2.19
CA ALA A 354 -12.70 29.83 -2.33
C ALA A 354 -13.91 29.92 -1.40
N LEU A 355 -14.70 28.85 -1.28
CA LEU A 355 -15.83 28.79 -0.36
C LEU A 355 -15.36 28.88 1.10
N ALA A 356 -14.36 28.09 1.49
CA ALA A 356 -13.78 28.12 2.83
C ALA A 356 -13.21 29.50 3.21
N ALA A 357 -12.58 30.18 2.27
CA ALA A 357 -11.99 31.50 2.44
C ALA A 357 -13.04 32.63 2.45
N ALA A 358 -14.01 32.59 1.53
CA ALA A 358 -14.93 33.70 1.26
C ALA A 358 -15.82 34.04 2.46
N GLU A 359 -16.38 33.04 3.14
CA GLU A 359 -17.22 33.26 4.32
C GLU A 359 -16.47 34.01 5.42
N GLN A 360 -15.20 33.65 5.65
CA GLN A 360 -14.37 34.22 6.71
C GLN A 360 -13.81 35.59 6.32
N ALA A 361 -13.35 35.72 5.07
CA ALA A 361 -12.87 36.99 4.53
C ALA A 361 -13.98 38.05 4.55
N GLN A 362 -15.23 37.69 4.22
CA GLN A 362 -16.36 38.62 4.28
C GLN A 362 -16.68 39.06 5.72
N GLN A 363 -16.64 38.15 6.70
CA GLN A 363 -16.86 38.50 8.11
C GLN A 363 -15.80 39.47 8.65
N LEU A 364 -14.56 39.33 8.18
CA LEU A 364 -13.42 40.16 8.60
C LEU A 364 -13.22 41.40 7.71
N GLY A 365 -14.00 41.56 6.63
CA GLY A 365 -13.86 42.67 5.69
C GLY A 365 -12.54 42.67 4.90
N LEU A 366 -11.95 41.49 4.68
CA LEU A 366 -10.68 41.33 3.97
C LEU A 366 -10.87 41.45 2.45
N ASP A 367 -9.90 42.05 1.78
CA ASP A 367 -9.81 42.02 0.32
C ASP A 367 -9.57 40.58 -0.18
N PRO A 368 -10.20 40.13 -1.28
CA PRO A 368 -10.01 38.78 -1.83
C PRO A 368 -8.56 38.43 -2.23
N ASN A 369 -7.67 39.42 -2.34
CA ASN A 369 -6.24 39.24 -2.62
C ASN A 369 -5.35 39.73 -1.47
N SER A 370 -5.90 39.84 -0.25
CA SER A 370 -5.15 40.27 0.94
C SER A 370 -3.97 39.34 1.25
N GLU A 371 -2.90 39.92 1.79
CA GLU A 371 -1.76 39.15 2.28
C GLU A 371 -2.17 38.26 3.45
N ASP A 372 -3.01 38.77 4.36
CA ASP A 372 -3.52 38.02 5.52
C ASP A 372 -4.24 36.72 5.13
N LEU A 373 -5.06 36.75 4.07
CA LEU A 373 -5.77 35.56 3.59
C LEU A 373 -4.81 34.56 2.95
N ARG A 374 -3.84 35.05 2.18
CA ARG A 374 -2.81 34.21 1.56
C ARG A 374 -1.96 33.51 2.62
N ASP A 375 -1.51 34.27 3.62
CA ASP A 375 -0.70 33.74 4.72
C ASP A 375 -1.47 32.74 5.57
N ALA A 376 -2.77 32.99 5.79
CA ALA A 376 -3.63 32.04 6.49
C ALA A 376 -3.80 30.71 5.73
N LEU A 377 -4.01 30.76 4.41
CA LEU A 377 -4.07 29.55 3.57
C LEU A 377 -2.74 28.80 3.58
N ALA A 378 -1.63 29.51 3.36
CA ALA A 378 -0.29 28.92 3.38
C ALA A 378 0.05 28.28 4.73
N PHE A 379 -0.40 28.88 5.84
CA PHE A 379 -0.22 28.33 7.19
C PHE A 379 -1.01 27.04 7.40
N VAL A 380 -2.23 26.95 6.88
CA VAL A 380 -3.00 25.69 6.91
C VAL A 380 -2.32 24.63 6.06
N ASP A 381 -1.91 24.99 4.83
CA ASP A 381 -1.27 24.06 3.89
C ASP A 381 0.05 23.47 4.42
N ALA A 382 0.77 24.21 5.28
CA ALA A 382 1.97 23.72 5.94
C ALA A 382 1.73 22.41 6.71
N GLN A 383 0.52 22.19 7.27
CA GLN A 383 0.18 20.91 7.92
C GLN A 383 0.27 19.72 6.96
N LEU A 384 -0.16 19.88 5.70
CA LEU A 384 -0.02 18.86 4.67
C LEU A 384 1.46 18.65 4.32
N PHE A 385 2.24 19.71 4.22
CA PHE A 385 3.64 19.64 3.83
C PHE A 385 4.45 18.89 4.89
N ASP A 386 4.18 19.12 6.16
CA ASP A 386 4.82 18.41 7.27
C ASP A 386 4.51 16.90 7.23
N VAL A 387 3.27 16.53 6.89
CA VAL A 387 2.86 15.12 6.69
C VAL A 387 3.68 14.48 5.55
N VAL A 388 3.79 15.16 4.41
CA VAL A 388 4.55 14.66 3.25
C VAL A 388 6.03 14.56 3.57
N MET A 389 6.61 15.56 4.22
CA MET A 389 8.04 15.60 4.56
C MET A 389 8.43 14.50 5.55
N ALA A 390 7.57 14.15 6.51
CA ALA A 390 7.81 13.02 7.41
C ALA A 390 7.94 11.68 6.66
N CYS A 391 7.19 11.50 5.56
CA CYS A 391 7.26 10.31 4.73
C CYS A 391 8.54 10.22 3.88
N LEU A 392 9.20 11.35 3.63
CA LEU A 392 10.40 11.46 2.81
C LEU A 392 11.71 11.28 3.61
N SER A 393 11.65 10.69 4.81
CA SER A 393 12.86 10.34 5.58
C SER A 393 13.76 9.38 4.79
N CYS A 394 15.07 9.64 4.84
CA CYS A 394 16.07 8.74 4.26
C CYS A 394 16.15 7.40 5.01
N HIS A 395 15.87 7.40 6.30
CA HIS A 395 15.79 6.21 7.14
C HIS A 395 14.39 5.60 7.06
N GLN A 396 14.34 4.30 6.78
CA GLN A 396 13.09 3.60 6.49
C GLN A 396 12.22 3.47 7.74
N GLU A 397 12.84 3.29 8.90
CA GLU A 397 12.21 3.13 10.22
C GLU A 397 11.51 4.39 10.75
N ASP A 398 11.92 5.57 10.26
CA ASP A 398 11.34 6.86 10.65
C ASP A 398 10.09 7.19 9.84
N ARG A 399 9.85 6.47 8.73
CA ARG A 399 8.69 6.72 7.88
C ARG A 399 7.41 6.23 8.58
N PRO A 400 6.34 7.03 8.58
CA PRO A 400 5.07 6.66 9.18
C PRO A 400 4.41 5.48 8.44
N GLU A 401 3.55 4.75 9.15
CA GLU A 401 2.74 3.70 8.55
C GLU A 401 1.71 4.30 7.57
N PRO A 402 1.37 3.61 6.46
CA PRO A 402 0.41 4.12 5.48
C PRO A 402 -0.93 4.56 6.08
N ALA A 403 -1.42 3.84 7.09
CA ALA A 403 -2.68 4.15 7.76
C ALA A 403 -2.62 5.44 8.61
N ALA A 404 -1.46 5.75 9.19
CA ALA A 404 -1.27 7.00 9.93
C ALA A 404 -1.26 8.20 8.97
N VAL A 405 -0.66 8.03 7.79
CA VAL A 405 -0.64 9.06 6.75
C VAL A 405 -2.04 9.27 6.17
N GLU A 406 -2.77 8.20 5.84
CA GLU A 406 -4.17 8.29 5.39
C GLU A 406 -5.04 9.03 6.41
N ALA A 407 -4.93 8.70 7.69
CA ALA A 407 -5.69 9.35 8.75
C ALA A 407 -5.33 10.85 8.90
N ALA A 408 -4.04 11.21 8.79
CA ALA A 408 -3.60 12.59 8.84
C ALA A 408 -4.10 13.40 7.64
N LEU A 409 -4.04 12.84 6.43
CA LEU A 409 -4.56 13.47 5.20
C LEU A 409 -6.09 13.58 5.22
N SER A 410 -6.79 12.56 5.72
CA SER A 410 -8.23 12.60 5.97
C SER A 410 -8.60 13.72 6.94
N ALA A 411 -7.91 13.81 8.09
CA ALA A 411 -8.13 14.86 9.07
C ALA A 411 -7.85 16.26 8.49
N PHE A 412 -6.78 16.42 7.71
CA PHE A 412 -6.50 17.67 7.00
C PHE A 412 -7.66 18.07 6.08
N CYS A 413 -8.15 17.14 5.26
CA CYS A 413 -9.26 17.40 4.34
C CYS A 413 -10.55 17.78 5.09
N ASP A 414 -10.89 17.06 6.16
CA ASP A 414 -12.11 17.27 6.95
C ASP A 414 -12.07 18.61 7.72
N HIS A 415 -10.88 18.99 8.21
CA HIS A 415 -10.68 20.18 9.01
C HIS A 415 -10.33 21.43 8.21
N TYR A 416 -10.06 21.32 6.90
CA TYR A 416 -9.48 22.40 6.09
C TYR A 416 -10.22 23.74 6.26
N ALA A 417 -11.53 23.77 5.99
CA ALA A 417 -12.32 25.00 6.07
C ALA A 417 -12.33 25.62 7.48
N GLN A 418 -12.39 24.77 8.51
CA GLN A 418 -12.35 25.23 9.91
C GLN A 418 -10.95 25.75 10.29
N ASN A 419 -9.89 25.14 9.76
CA ASN A 419 -8.52 25.57 9.98
C ASN A 419 -8.21 26.89 9.25
N VAL A 420 -8.78 27.13 8.06
CA VAL A 420 -8.72 28.45 7.41
C VAL A 420 -9.33 29.53 8.32
N ALA A 421 -10.50 29.27 8.89
CA ALA A 421 -11.15 30.18 9.82
C ALA A 421 -10.34 30.42 11.11
N ARG A 422 -9.75 29.37 11.68
CA ARG A 422 -8.87 29.45 12.87
C ARG A 422 -7.61 30.25 12.57
N SER A 423 -6.97 30.00 11.43
CA SER A 423 -5.77 30.71 11.00
C SER A 423 -6.01 32.21 10.87
N LEU A 424 -7.13 32.61 10.24
CA LEU A 424 -7.50 34.04 10.11
C LEU A 424 -7.78 34.71 11.46
N ARG A 425 -8.19 33.95 12.48
CA ARG A 425 -8.39 34.43 13.86
C ARG A 425 -7.13 34.30 14.74
N ALA A 426 -6.01 33.86 14.17
CA ALA A 426 -4.80 33.50 14.91
C ALA A 426 -5.03 32.49 16.05
N GLU A 427 -6.01 31.59 15.86
CA GLU A 427 -6.28 30.47 16.77
C GLU A 427 -5.43 29.25 16.38
N PRO A 428 -5.09 28.36 17.34
CA PRO A 428 -4.44 27.10 17.03
C PRO A 428 -5.26 26.26 16.04
N LEU A 429 -4.59 25.77 15.00
CA LEU A 429 -5.19 24.84 14.03
C LEU A 429 -5.56 23.54 14.73
N MET A 430 -6.63 22.89 14.25
CA MET A 430 -6.89 21.51 14.65
C MET A 430 -5.76 20.62 14.12
N PRO A 431 -5.18 19.76 14.96
CA PRO A 431 -4.06 18.93 14.56
C PRO A 431 -4.49 17.88 13.54
N CYS A 432 -3.56 17.53 12.65
CA CYS A 432 -3.66 16.36 11.79
C CYS A 432 -2.76 15.27 12.40
N PRO A 433 -3.28 14.43 13.33
CA PRO A 433 -2.44 13.53 14.10
C PRO A 433 -1.79 12.50 13.18
N MET A 434 -0.47 12.56 13.11
CA MET A 434 0.37 11.50 12.56
C MET A 434 1.08 10.84 13.74
N GLU A 435 0.57 9.71 14.21
CA GLU A 435 1.37 8.89 15.13
C GLU A 435 2.53 8.31 14.32
N VAL A 436 3.73 8.87 14.54
CA VAL A 436 4.98 8.34 14.01
C VAL A 436 5.14 6.93 14.58
N SER A 437 4.95 5.95 13.70
CA SER A 437 5.22 4.53 13.89
C SER A 437 5.06 4.02 15.32
N GLY A 438 3.88 3.46 15.61
CA GLY A 438 3.67 2.62 16.80
C GLY A 438 4.61 1.41 16.87
N HIS A 439 5.50 1.19 15.89
CA HIS A 439 6.50 0.14 15.90
C HIS A 439 7.55 0.34 17.01
N THR A 440 7.96 1.58 17.32
CA THR A 440 8.88 1.86 18.44
C THR A 440 8.19 1.66 19.79
N ALA A 441 6.96 2.16 19.94
CA ALA A 441 6.13 1.95 21.12
C ALA A 441 5.80 0.46 21.32
N ARG A 442 5.44 -0.28 20.26
CA ARG A 442 5.20 -1.72 20.29
C ARG A 442 6.47 -2.50 20.60
N ARG A 443 7.63 -2.13 20.04
CA ARG A 443 8.92 -2.74 20.41
C ARG A 443 9.29 -2.46 21.86
N ALA A 444 9.02 -1.26 22.38
CA ALA A 444 9.24 -0.93 23.78
C ALA A 444 8.31 -1.73 24.71
N VAL A 445 7.03 -1.86 24.35
CA VAL A 445 6.06 -2.71 25.06
C VAL A 445 6.44 -4.18 24.98
N MET A 446 6.91 -4.66 23.83
CA MET A 446 7.37 -6.04 23.63
C MET A 446 8.65 -6.31 24.43
N ALA A 447 9.62 -5.42 24.40
CA ALA A 447 10.83 -5.53 25.21
C ALA A 447 10.50 -5.51 26.71
N GLY A 448 9.56 -4.65 27.12
CA GLY A 448 9.05 -4.61 28.49
C GLY A 448 8.35 -5.91 28.91
N ALA A 449 7.44 -6.42 28.08
CA ALA A 449 6.74 -7.68 28.33
C ALA A 449 7.70 -8.87 28.37
N THR A 450 8.67 -8.93 27.45
CA THR A 450 9.72 -9.97 27.43
C THR A 450 10.58 -9.93 28.68
N ALA A 451 11.00 -8.75 29.11
CA ALA A 451 11.77 -8.58 30.33
C ALA A 451 10.97 -9.02 31.57
N VAL A 452 9.70 -8.60 31.69
CA VAL A 452 8.84 -8.97 32.83
C VAL A 452 8.58 -10.48 32.87
N CYS A 453 8.20 -11.09 31.75
CA CYS A 453 7.98 -12.53 31.68
C CYS A 453 9.26 -13.31 31.96
N GLY A 454 10.41 -12.87 31.46
CA GLY A 454 11.71 -13.50 31.75
C GLY A 454 12.07 -13.46 33.24
N VAL A 455 11.85 -12.31 33.90
CA VAL A 455 12.08 -12.16 35.35
C VAL A 455 11.12 -13.03 36.16
N LEU A 456 9.82 -13.01 35.85
CA LEU A 456 8.83 -13.84 36.52
C LEU A 456 9.12 -15.34 36.34
N TRP A 457 9.49 -15.73 35.12
CA TRP A 457 9.86 -17.11 34.81
C TRP A 457 11.08 -17.54 35.64
N ALA A 458 12.14 -16.72 35.68
CA ALA A 458 13.33 -17.03 36.48
C ALA A 458 13.01 -17.12 37.98
N ALA A 459 12.15 -16.23 38.49
CA ALA A 459 11.71 -16.27 39.88
C ALA A 459 10.94 -17.57 40.19
N VAL A 460 9.99 -17.97 39.34
CA VAL A 460 9.23 -19.23 39.49
C VAL A 460 10.16 -20.44 39.48
N VAL A 461 11.09 -20.52 38.52
CA VAL A 461 12.07 -21.62 38.41
C VAL A 461 12.94 -21.68 39.66
N VAL A 462 13.55 -20.57 40.07
CA VAL A 462 14.45 -20.53 41.24
C VAL A 462 13.70 -20.87 42.52
N SER A 463 12.50 -20.30 42.75
CA SER A 463 11.70 -20.61 43.92
C SER A 463 11.27 -22.08 43.97
N ALA A 464 10.83 -22.64 42.86
CA ALA A 464 10.43 -24.05 42.80
C ALA A 464 11.62 -25.01 43.00
N VAL A 465 12.79 -24.70 42.42
CA VAL A 465 14.02 -25.47 42.62
C VAL A 465 14.48 -25.42 44.09
N LEU A 466 14.45 -24.26 44.73
CA LEU A 466 14.81 -24.11 46.14
C LEU A 466 13.85 -24.88 47.06
N LEU A 467 12.55 -24.84 46.78
CA LEU A 467 11.52 -25.54 47.56
C LEU A 467 11.56 -27.06 47.36
N ALA A 468 11.93 -27.53 46.18
CA ALA A 468 11.97 -28.95 45.85
C ALA A 468 13.32 -29.62 46.18
N SER A 469 14.40 -28.84 46.30
CA SER A 469 15.73 -29.35 46.60
C SER A 469 15.78 -30.08 47.93
N GLY A 470 16.18 -31.36 47.90
CA GLY A 470 16.30 -32.18 49.10
C GLY A 470 15.00 -32.84 49.57
N ALA A 471 13.88 -32.61 48.87
CA ALA A 471 12.63 -33.32 49.13
C ALA A 471 12.78 -34.82 48.83
N HIS A 472 12.22 -35.67 49.69
CA HIS A 472 12.21 -37.11 49.46
C HIS A 472 11.14 -37.45 48.42
N VAL A 473 11.58 -38.09 47.34
CA VAL A 473 10.74 -38.51 46.21
C VAL A 473 10.95 -40.00 45.95
N ALA A 474 9.86 -40.72 45.75
CA ALA A 474 9.85 -42.09 45.28
C ALA A 474 9.22 -42.13 43.89
N LEU A 475 9.99 -42.56 42.89
CA LEU A 475 9.52 -42.73 41.52
C LEU A 475 9.07 -44.17 41.35
N VAL A 476 7.82 -44.37 40.92
CA VAL A 476 7.24 -45.69 40.64
C VAL A 476 6.87 -45.74 39.17
N VAL A 477 7.65 -46.46 38.37
CA VAL A 477 7.38 -46.68 36.94
C VAL A 477 7.38 -48.19 36.68
N GLY A 478 6.21 -48.80 36.77
CA GLY A 478 6.05 -50.25 36.65
C GLY A 478 6.86 -51.01 37.72
N PRO A 479 7.72 -51.99 37.37
CA PRO A 479 8.50 -52.74 38.34
C PRO A 479 9.75 -52.00 38.86
N LEU A 480 10.08 -50.83 38.31
CA LEU A 480 11.19 -50.01 38.79
C LEU A 480 10.72 -49.06 39.89
N MET A 481 11.27 -49.25 41.09
CA MET A 481 11.09 -48.35 42.22
C MET A 481 12.43 -47.71 42.58
N TRP A 482 12.48 -46.39 42.54
CA TRP A 482 13.63 -45.61 43.01
C TRP A 482 13.17 -44.64 44.09
N SER A 483 13.97 -44.48 45.14
CA SER A 483 13.69 -43.53 46.23
C SER A 483 14.97 -42.78 46.60
N GLY A 484 14.86 -41.46 46.74
CA GLY A 484 16.00 -40.60 47.02
C GLY A 484 15.59 -39.17 47.33
N LYS A 485 16.59 -38.31 47.54
CA LYS A 485 16.38 -36.86 47.62
C LYS A 485 16.40 -36.28 46.22
N LEU A 486 15.44 -35.41 45.89
CA LEU A 486 15.38 -34.72 44.61
C LEU A 486 16.55 -33.73 44.51
N PRO A 487 17.49 -33.91 43.57
CA PRO A 487 18.56 -32.94 43.34
C PRO A 487 17.99 -31.66 42.73
N ALA A 488 18.48 -30.50 43.17
CA ALA A 488 18.12 -29.20 42.60
C ALA A 488 18.30 -29.15 41.07
N MET A 489 19.33 -29.84 40.56
CA MET A 489 19.61 -29.92 39.12
C MET A 489 18.52 -30.65 38.33
N ILE A 490 17.88 -31.67 38.90
CA ILE A 490 16.78 -32.39 38.24
C ILE A 490 15.52 -31.51 38.21
N ALA A 491 15.23 -30.79 39.31
CA ALA A 491 14.13 -29.83 39.35
C ALA A 491 14.34 -28.68 38.34
N ALA A 492 15.58 -28.18 38.20
CA ALA A 492 15.91 -27.15 37.22
C ALA A 492 15.78 -27.66 35.79
N LEU A 493 16.21 -28.89 35.50
CA LEU A 493 16.08 -29.52 34.18
C LEU A 493 14.63 -29.82 33.80
N ALA A 494 13.73 -29.97 34.77
CA ALA A 494 12.30 -30.14 34.49
C ALA A 494 11.59 -28.82 34.15
N LEU A 495 12.06 -27.70 34.72
CA LEU A 495 11.38 -26.40 34.63
C LEU A 495 11.99 -25.45 33.59
N ALA A 496 13.31 -25.48 33.39
CA ALA A 496 14.01 -24.49 32.56
C ALA A 496 14.05 -24.82 31.05
N PRO A 497 14.43 -26.04 30.63
CA PRO A 497 14.58 -26.38 29.21
C PRO A 497 13.32 -26.25 28.35
N PRO A 498 12.09 -26.62 28.79
CA PRO A 498 10.90 -26.54 27.95
C PRO A 498 10.64 -25.12 27.40
N GLY A 499 10.76 -24.11 28.27
CA GLY A 499 10.60 -22.71 27.89
C GLY A 499 11.63 -22.24 26.85
N MET A 500 12.90 -22.56 27.09
CA MET A 500 14.01 -22.21 26.21
C MET A 500 13.90 -22.86 24.83
N VAL A 501 13.49 -24.13 24.80
CA VAL A 501 13.29 -24.89 23.55
C VAL A 501 12.12 -24.33 22.75
N GLY A 502 11.02 -23.97 23.41
CA GLY A 502 9.88 -23.32 22.76
C GLY A 502 10.24 -21.98 22.12
N VAL A 503 10.98 -21.12 22.82
CA VAL A 503 11.44 -19.83 22.30
C VAL A 503 12.43 -20.01 21.14
N ALA A 504 13.40 -20.92 21.28
CA ALA A 504 14.40 -21.17 20.23
C ALA A 504 13.76 -21.75 18.96
N ALA A 505 12.83 -22.70 19.10
CA ALA A 505 12.10 -23.27 17.97
C ALA A 505 11.24 -22.22 17.25
N GLY A 506 10.60 -21.32 18.01
CA GLY A 506 9.83 -20.22 17.42
C GLY A 506 10.71 -19.21 16.66
N ALA A 507 11.91 -18.93 17.16
CA ALA A 507 12.86 -18.01 16.53
C ALA A 507 13.51 -18.54 15.24
N LEU A 508 13.59 -19.87 15.08
CA LEU A 508 14.22 -20.53 13.93
C LEU A 508 13.28 -20.69 12.71
N ALA A 509 12.00 -20.34 12.85
CA ALA A 509 11.02 -20.51 11.79
C ALA A 509 11.17 -19.47 10.67
N ARG A 510 10.87 -19.88 9.43
CA ARG A 510 10.91 -19.01 8.24
C ARG A 510 9.79 -17.97 8.17
N ASP A 511 8.67 -18.24 8.85
CA ASP A 511 7.52 -17.36 8.93
C ASP A 511 6.93 -17.41 10.36
N ARG A 512 6.35 -16.31 10.81
CA ARG A 512 5.96 -16.09 12.21
C ARG A 512 4.77 -16.94 12.67
N ARG A 513 3.87 -17.30 11.74
CA ARG A 513 2.81 -18.30 11.98
C ARG A 513 3.40 -19.68 12.26
N ALA A 514 4.37 -20.07 11.44
CA ALA A 514 5.11 -21.30 11.66
C ALA A 514 5.94 -21.21 12.95
N GLY A 515 6.50 -20.05 13.28
CA GLY A 515 7.24 -19.80 14.52
C GLY A 515 6.39 -19.97 15.78
N PHE A 516 5.19 -19.38 15.83
CA PHE A 516 4.27 -19.58 16.95
C PHE A 516 3.91 -21.07 17.11
N LEU A 517 3.51 -21.73 16.01
CA LEU A 517 3.11 -23.13 16.06
C LEU A 517 4.27 -24.06 16.43
N GLN A 518 5.45 -23.86 15.83
CA GLN A 518 6.67 -24.63 16.13
C GLN A 518 7.11 -24.40 17.58
N GLY A 519 7.05 -23.16 18.07
CA GLY A 519 7.38 -22.84 19.46
C GLY A 519 6.45 -23.49 20.46
N VAL A 520 5.13 -23.44 20.22
CA VAL A 520 4.13 -24.09 21.10
C VAL A 520 4.25 -25.61 21.07
N LEU A 521 4.47 -26.20 19.88
CA LEU A 521 4.69 -27.65 19.75
C LEU A 521 5.96 -28.10 20.47
N ALA A 522 7.06 -27.35 20.33
CA ALA A 522 8.33 -27.66 20.97
C ALA A 522 8.26 -27.52 22.50
N LEU A 523 7.59 -26.46 22.99
CA LEU A 523 7.29 -26.28 24.42
C LEU A 523 6.50 -27.48 24.96
N SER A 524 5.40 -27.85 24.28
CA SER A 524 4.52 -28.95 24.69
C SER A 524 5.24 -30.30 24.69
N ALA A 525 6.08 -30.56 23.67
CA ALA A 525 6.83 -31.81 23.54
C ALA A 525 7.84 -32.01 24.68
N CYS A 526 8.41 -30.92 25.23
CA CYS A 526 9.32 -30.98 26.37
C CYS A 526 8.59 -31.06 27.72
N GLU A 527 7.41 -30.47 27.83
CA GLU A 527 6.73 -30.31 29.11
C GLU A 527 5.80 -31.47 29.49
N VAL A 528 5.15 -32.11 28.52
CA VAL A 528 4.31 -33.30 28.75
C VAL A 528 5.09 -34.45 29.43
N PRO A 529 6.34 -34.77 29.02
CA PRO A 529 7.15 -35.76 29.73
C PRO A 529 7.47 -35.38 31.18
N ALA A 530 7.69 -34.09 31.47
CA ALA A 530 7.98 -33.61 32.82
C ALA A 530 6.76 -33.77 33.75
N LEU A 531 5.55 -33.46 33.24
CA LEU A 531 4.30 -33.71 33.95
C LEU A 531 4.03 -35.20 34.16
N ALA A 532 4.28 -36.03 33.15
CA ALA A 532 4.14 -37.48 33.27
C ALA A 532 5.10 -38.07 34.33
N ALA A 533 6.36 -37.62 34.34
CA ALA A 533 7.34 -38.02 35.35
C ALA A 533 6.92 -37.59 36.76
N LEU A 534 6.35 -36.39 36.89
CA LEU A 534 5.84 -35.88 38.17
C LEU A 534 4.61 -36.65 38.65
N ALA A 535 3.72 -37.07 37.75
CA ALA A 535 2.56 -37.90 38.07
C ALA A 535 2.95 -39.31 38.55
N CYS A 536 4.10 -39.83 38.10
CA CYS A 536 4.68 -41.09 38.57
C CYS A 536 5.53 -40.95 39.85
N ALA A 537 5.66 -39.74 40.39
CA ALA A 537 6.47 -39.44 41.56
C ALA A 537 5.60 -39.25 42.82
N VAL A 538 5.95 -39.97 43.89
CA VAL A 538 5.33 -39.86 45.21
C VAL A 538 6.27 -39.06 46.11
N PHE A 539 5.82 -37.88 46.54
CA PHE A 539 6.58 -37.00 47.43
C PHE A 539 6.15 -37.21 48.88
N SER A 540 7.11 -37.17 49.81
CA SER A 540 6.82 -37.24 51.25
C SER A 540 6.03 -36.03 51.76
N GLN A 541 6.09 -34.90 51.05
CA GLN A 541 5.34 -33.69 51.33
C GLN A 541 4.46 -33.32 50.13
N HIS A 542 3.15 -33.40 50.30
CA HIS A 542 2.19 -33.03 49.24
C HIS A 542 2.34 -31.58 48.76
N ALA A 543 2.79 -30.66 49.64
CA ALA A 543 3.04 -29.27 49.28
C ALA A 543 4.14 -29.11 48.21
N VAL A 544 5.16 -29.97 48.21
CA VAL A 544 6.26 -29.92 47.23
C VAL A 544 5.77 -30.37 45.86
N ALA A 545 4.97 -31.44 45.80
CA ALA A 545 4.36 -31.92 44.57
C ALA A 545 3.42 -30.86 43.97
N GLY A 546 2.54 -30.27 44.79
CA GLY A 546 1.65 -29.19 44.35
C GLY A 546 2.41 -27.95 43.88
N GLY A 547 3.50 -27.58 44.56
CA GLY A 547 4.37 -26.48 44.16
C GLY A 547 5.07 -26.70 42.82
N LEU A 548 5.54 -27.92 42.54
CA LEU A 548 6.16 -28.28 41.26
C LEU A 548 5.14 -28.28 40.11
N VAL A 549 3.93 -28.81 40.32
CA VAL A 549 2.85 -28.74 39.32
C VAL A 549 2.51 -27.29 39.01
N ALA A 550 2.36 -26.45 40.05
CA ALA A 550 2.06 -25.02 39.87
C ALA A 550 3.20 -24.29 39.12
N ALA A 551 4.46 -24.63 39.42
CA ALA A 551 5.62 -24.06 38.74
C ALA A 551 5.66 -24.43 37.26
N ILE A 552 5.42 -25.70 36.90
CA ILE A 552 5.34 -26.18 35.52
C ILE A 552 4.27 -25.39 34.74
N ILE A 553 3.03 -25.34 35.27
CA ILE A 553 1.92 -24.60 34.66
C ILE A 553 2.26 -23.11 34.48
N ALA A 554 2.87 -22.49 35.49
CA ALA A 554 3.26 -21.09 35.43
C ALA A 554 4.34 -20.83 34.37
N THR A 555 5.36 -21.70 34.27
CA THR A 555 6.41 -21.60 33.25
C THR A 555 5.87 -21.82 31.84
N TYR A 556 4.91 -22.73 31.65
CA TYR A 556 4.20 -22.90 30.39
C TYR A 556 3.42 -21.64 30.02
N ALA A 557 2.60 -21.13 30.93
CA ALA A 557 1.74 -19.99 30.68
C ALA A 557 2.56 -18.74 30.32
N LEU A 558 3.67 -18.50 31.02
CA LEU A 558 4.59 -17.39 30.72
C LEU A 558 5.26 -17.54 29.34
N THR A 559 5.73 -18.74 29.00
CA THR A 559 6.37 -18.99 27.70
C THR A 559 5.35 -18.94 26.56
N TRP A 560 4.17 -19.51 26.75
CA TRP A 560 3.07 -19.45 25.80
C TRP A 560 2.61 -18.01 25.58
N PHE A 561 2.50 -17.20 26.64
CA PHE A 561 2.19 -15.79 26.55
C PHE A 561 3.25 -15.02 25.74
N LEU A 562 4.54 -15.30 25.93
CA LEU A 562 5.61 -14.71 25.12
C LEU A 562 5.47 -15.06 23.63
N LEU A 563 5.24 -16.33 23.32
CA LEU A 563 5.02 -16.80 21.96
C LEU A 563 3.76 -16.17 21.34
N ALA A 564 2.67 -16.10 22.10
CA ALA A 564 1.39 -15.53 21.67
C ALA A 564 1.45 -14.01 21.49
N MET A 565 2.17 -13.29 22.35
CA MET A 565 2.40 -11.85 22.22
C MET A 565 3.23 -11.52 20.99
N GLY A 566 4.28 -12.29 20.72
CA GLY A 566 5.06 -12.17 19.49
C GLY A 566 4.23 -12.41 18.22
N PHE A 567 3.18 -13.22 18.31
CA PHE A 567 2.21 -13.43 17.23
C PHE A 567 1.13 -12.33 17.15
N ALA A 568 0.58 -11.89 18.28
CA ALA A 568 -0.59 -11.02 18.34
C ALA A 568 -0.30 -9.53 18.09
N PHE A 569 0.89 -9.02 18.45
CA PHE A 569 1.24 -7.60 18.29
C PHE A 569 1.60 -7.19 16.85
N GLU A 570 1.60 -8.16 15.94
CA GLU A 570 1.84 -7.99 14.49
C GLU A 570 0.58 -8.29 13.66
N LEU A 571 -0.53 -8.71 14.29
CA LEU A 571 -1.82 -8.64 13.62
C LEU A 571 -2.12 -7.15 13.38
N PRO A 572 -2.43 -6.74 12.14
CA PRO A 572 -2.97 -5.41 11.93
C PRO A 572 -4.14 -5.30 12.90
N VAL A 573 -4.11 -4.28 13.76
CA VAL A 573 -5.32 -3.89 14.47
C VAL A 573 -6.29 -3.57 13.35
N ALA A 574 -7.16 -4.54 13.03
CA ALA A 574 -8.29 -4.31 12.16
C ALA A 574 -8.94 -3.08 12.76
N SER A 575 -8.85 -1.97 12.04
CA SER A 575 -9.33 -0.69 12.48
C SER A 575 -10.76 -0.91 12.93
N ALA A 576 -10.98 -0.87 14.25
CA ALA A 576 -12.28 -1.09 14.89
C ALA A 576 -13.25 0.08 14.63
N ARG A 577 -13.16 0.68 13.44
CA ARG A 577 -14.02 1.73 12.91
C ARG A 577 -14.18 1.54 11.40
N ARG A 578 -15.07 0.61 11.01
CA ARG A 578 -15.95 0.75 9.83
C ARG A 578 -16.99 -0.37 9.81
N ALA A 579 -17.88 -0.35 10.79
CA ALA A 579 -19.24 -0.87 10.61
C ALA A 579 -20.15 0.31 10.22
N LYS A 580 -19.99 0.81 9.00
CA LYS A 580 -21.09 1.45 8.27
C LYS A 580 -21.38 0.53 7.10
N ILE A 581 -22.19 -0.50 7.38
CA ILE A 581 -22.84 -1.31 6.36
C ILE A 581 -23.79 -0.37 5.61
N PRO A 582 -23.63 -0.16 4.29
CA PRO A 582 -24.72 0.37 3.48
C PRO A 582 -25.75 -0.76 3.36
N MET A 583 -26.91 -0.59 3.98
CA MET A 583 -28.08 -1.43 3.70
C MET A 583 -28.47 -1.22 2.23
N ALA A 584 -28.00 -2.09 1.36
CA ALA A 584 -28.62 -2.33 0.06
C ALA A 584 -29.79 -3.31 0.25
N THR A 585 -30.95 -2.87 -0.22
CA THR A 585 -32.17 -3.61 -0.51
C THR A 585 -31.98 -5.09 -0.89
N PRO A 586 -32.82 -6.01 -0.38
CA PRO A 586 -33.10 -7.26 -1.06
C PRO A 586 -34.25 -7.09 -2.06
N LEU A 587 -34.02 -7.60 -3.28
CA LEU A 587 -34.98 -7.73 -4.36
C LEU A 587 -35.95 -8.92 -4.11
N ALA A 588 -37.20 -8.68 -4.52
CA ALA A 588 -38.16 -9.58 -5.16
C ALA A 588 -38.82 -10.76 -4.39
N GLY A 589 -40.16 -10.73 -4.38
CA GLY A 589 -41.00 -11.93 -4.32
C GLY A 589 -42.32 -11.73 -3.59
N GLY A 590 -43.41 -11.41 -4.29
CA GLY A 590 -44.74 -11.40 -3.69
C GLY A 590 -45.85 -10.79 -4.54
N ALA A 591 -46.22 -11.46 -5.62
CA ALA A 591 -47.52 -11.25 -6.24
C ALA A 591 -48.64 -11.79 -5.32
N ALA A 592 -49.77 -11.08 -5.30
CA ALA A 592 -51.10 -11.45 -4.79
C ALA A 592 -51.41 -11.23 -3.29
N ALA A 593 -52.07 -10.11 -2.98
CA ALA A 593 -53.26 -10.08 -2.11
C ALA A 593 -54.06 -8.77 -2.29
N ALA A 594 -55.34 -8.90 -2.70
CA ALA A 594 -56.49 -7.98 -2.57
C ALA A 594 -56.37 -6.58 -3.22
N ARG A 595 -57.07 -6.20 -4.30
CA ARG A 595 -58.51 -6.28 -4.62
C ARG A 595 -59.44 -6.18 -3.40
N ALA A 596 -59.82 -4.94 -3.05
CA ALA A 596 -61.07 -4.54 -2.38
C ALA A 596 -61.05 -3.00 -2.26
N PHE A 597 -61.53 -2.21 -3.22
CA PHE A 597 -62.87 -1.59 -3.37
C PHE A 597 -62.59 -0.36 -4.28
N GLY A 598 -63.34 0.05 -5.30
CA GLY A 598 -64.75 -0.14 -5.60
C GLY A 598 -65.58 1.12 -5.32
N GLY A 599 -65.42 2.20 -6.12
CA GLY A 599 -66.52 3.16 -6.42
C GLY A 599 -66.48 4.58 -5.82
N PRO A 600 -67.27 5.54 -6.38
CA PRO A 600 -66.80 6.88 -6.79
C PRO A 600 -67.63 8.09 -6.25
N ALA A 601 -67.44 9.27 -6.88
CA ALA A 601 -68.10 10.60 -6.72
C ALA A 601 -67.30 11.57 -5.81
N GLU A 602 -67.11 12.86 -6.10
CA GLU A 602 -67.93 13.82 -6.84
C GLU A 602 -67.07 15.04 -7.23
N VAL A 603 -67.36 15.65 -8.38
CA VAL A 603 -66.86 16.98 -8.80
C VAL A 603 -67.90 18.02 -8.37
N PRO A 604 -67.49 19.26 -8.09
CA PRO A 604 -68.23 20.35 -8.73
C PRO A 604 -67.33 21.40 -9.37
N ASP A 605 -67.67 21.70 -10.62
CA ASP A 605 -67.34 22.93 -11.32
C ASP A 605 -67.99 24.13 -10.61
N ALA A 606 -67.24 25.23 -10.47
CA ALA A 606 -67.82 26.56 -10.36
C ALA A 606 -66.91 27.60 -11.05
N ILE A 607 -67.46 28.12 -12.13
CA ILE A 607 -67.06 29.25 -12.96
C ILE A 607 -66.98 30.55 -12.14
N SER A 608 -65.94 31.38 -12.37
CA SER A 608 -66.12 32.84 -12.59
C SER A 608 -64.77 33.53 -12.87
N ALA A 609 -64.64 34.06 -14.09
CA ALA A 609 -63.83 35.22 -14.37
C ALA A 609 -64.73 36.46 -14.31
N THR A 610 -64.36 37.49 -13.55
CA THR A 610 -64.26 38.91 -14.01
C THR A 610 -64.06 39.90 -12.85
N LYS A 611 -63.08 40.80 -13.05
CA LYS A 611 -63.05 42.25 -12.74
C LYS A 611 -63.25 42.74 -11.28
N GLU A 612 -62.21 43.34 -10.70
CA GLU A 612 -61.98 44.80 -10.56
C GLU A 612 -60.90 45.07 -9.49
N GLY A 613 -59.99 46.02 -9.76
CA GLY A 613 -58.92 46.47 -8.86
C GLY A 613 -57.59 46.63 -9.55
#